data_AF-D3Q4C8-F1
#
_entry.id   AF-D3Q4C8-F1
#
_cell.length_a   1.000
_cell.length_b   1.000
_cell.length_c   1.000
_cell.angle_alpha   90.00
_cell.angle_beta   90.00
_cell.angle_gamma   90.00
#
_symmetry.space_group_name_H-M   'P 1'
#
loop_
_entity.id
_entity.type
_entity.pdbx_description
1 polymer ?
#
loop_
_entity_poly.entity_id
_entity_poly.type
_entity_poly.pdbx_seq_one_letter_code
_entity_poly.pdbx_strand_id
1 'polypeptide(L)'
;MTGEEYLHSYDPDNSVPGSLSYFTHRFAAMAKRSGFHCTPQKVRHFSATKLLAAKIALPAVAGRLGHSSGGRTTLQYYAAWLRETDDSAVRVLAACMPELPQVRREKSRRDFSAEQPTRTKDELEARICNIRREEGLGPVKIQARLAAEGTDIASSAVWLVLKRHGLNKAVG
;
A
#
# COMPACT_ATOMS: atom_id res chain seq x y z
N MET A 1 12.20 4.54 58.73
CA MET A 1 11.25 4.86 57.64
C MET A 1 9.85 4.63 58.18
N THR A 2 9.07 5.69 58.33
CA THR A 2 7.68 5.66 58.83
C THR A 2 6.69 5.06 57.82
N GLY A 3 7.16 4.73 56.61
CA GLY A 3 6.32 4.21 55.52
C GLY A 3 5.62 5.31 54.70
N GLU A 4 5.78 6.58 55.11
CA GLU A 4 5.14 7.76 54.49
C GLU A 4 6.18 8.69 53.84
N GLU A 5 7.13 8.12 53.11
CA GLU A 5 8.13 8.90 52.38
C GLU A 5 7.79 8.91 50.88
N TYR A 6 7.77 10.09 50.28
CA TYR A 6 7.46 10.27 48.86
C TYR A 6 8.73 10.29 48.01
N LEU A 7 8.85 9.35 47.06
CA LEU A 7 9.97 9.28 46.12
C LEU A 7 10.21 10.59 45.34
N HIS A 8 9.13 11.32 45.07
CA HIS A 8 9.19 12.64 44.47
C HIS A 8 8.66 13.64 45.49
N SER A 9 9.58 14.31 46.17
CA SER A 9 9.29 15.36 47.15
C SER A 9 10.05 16.64 46.84
N TYR A 10 9.53 17.75 47.37
CA TYR A 10 10.24 19.01 47.50
C TYR A 10 11.09 19.07 48.78
N ASP A 11 10.69 18.34 49.82
CA ASP A 11 11.37 18.34 51.11
C ASP A 11 12.53 17.34 51.08
N PRO A 12 13.75 17.69 51.53
CA PRO A 12 14.86 16.76 51.67
C PRO A 12 14.54 15.52 52.52
N ASP A 13 13.59 15.59 53.45
CA ASP A 13 13.17 14.46 54.26
C ASP A 13 12.09 13.57 53.60
N ASN A 14 11.63 13.94 52.41
CA ASN A 14 10.58 13.26 51.64
C ASN A 14 9.20 13.17 52.34
N SER A 15 8.93 14.02 53.33
CA SER A 15 7.69 14.01 54.11
C SER A 15 6.45 14.49 53.34
N VAL A 16 6.63 15.26 52.26
CA VAL A 16 5.52 15.82 51.46
C VAL A 16 5.56 15.34 50.01
N PRO A 17 4.41 15.12 49.35
CA PRO A 17 4.42 14.79 47.94
C PRO A 17 4.81 16.01 47.09
N GLY A 18 5.68 15.77 46.11
CA GLY A 18 6.00 16.72 45.06
C GLY A 18 4.79 16.96 44.15
N SER A 19 4.67 18.19 43.63
CA SER A 19 3.60 18.53 42.71
C SER A 19 3.80 17.86 41.35
N LEU A 20 2.74 17.76 40.54
CA LEU A 20 2.88 17.29 39.15
C LEU A 20 3.81 18.21 38.33
N SER A 21 3.76 19.52 38.59
CA SER A 21 4.64 20.51 37.96
C SER A 21 6.10 20.24 38.28
N TYR A 22 6.42 19.88 39.54
CA TYR A 22 7.76 19.50 39.96
C TYR A 22 8.35 18.40 39.09
N PHE A 23 7.63 17.28 38.98
CA PHE A 23 8.07 16.13 38.20
C PHE A 23 8.22 16.49 36.73
N THR A 24 7.25 17.23 36.18
CA THR A 24 7.25 17.63 34.76
C THR A 24 8.43 18.53 34.42
N HIS A 25 8.77 19.51 35.28
CA HIS A 25 9.92 20.38 35.08
C HIS A 25 11.24 19.63 35.18
N ARG A 26 11.40 18.76 36.20
CA ARG A 26 12.60 17.93 36.36
C ARG A 26 12.78 16.97 35.19
N PHE A 27 11.69 16.36 34.73
CA PHE A 27 11.70 15.51 33.54
C PHE A 27 12.09 16.30 32.29
N ALA A 28 11.52 17.48 32.07
CA ALA A 28 11.85 18.32 30.91
C ALA A 28 13.33 18.75 30.92
N ALA A 29 13.87 19.12 32.08
CA ALA A 29 15.29 19.43 32.24
C ALA A 29 16.18 18.21 31.95
N MET A 30 15.80 17.02 32.44
CA MET A 30 16.49 15.77 32.15
C MET A 30 16.46 15.45 30.65
N ALA A 31 15.27 15.47 30.02
CA ALA A 31 15.10 15.18 28.60
C ALA A 31 15.95 16.12 27.74
N LYS A 32 15.96 17.43 28.06
CA LYS A 32 16.81 18.43 27.39
C LYS A 32 18.30 18.09 27.51
N ARG A 33 18.77 17.72 28.71
CA ARG A 33 20.18 17.33 28.94
C ARG A 33 20.57 16.06 28.17
N SER A 34 19.63 15.14 28.01
CA SER A 34 19.83 13.90 27.24
C SER A 34 19.65 14.07 25.72
N GLY A 35 19.33 15.28 25.24
CA GLY A 35 19.11 15.55 23.82
C GLY A 35 17.75 15.06 23.27
N PHE A 36 16.80 14.73 24.15
CA PHE A 36 15.47 14.27 23.75
C PHE A 36 14.39 15.34 23.93
N HIS A 37 13.50 15.45 22.95
CA HIS A 37 12.31 16.29 23.02
C HIS A 37 11.06 15.45 23.29
N CYS A 38 10.88 15.02 24.53
CA CYS A 38 9.74 14.17 24.92
C CYS A 38 9.06 14.65 26.20
N THR A 39 7.86 14.14 26.43
CA THR A 39 7.09 14.34 27.67
C THR A 39 6.93 13.00 28.38
N PRO A 40 6.61 12.97 29.68
CA PRO A 40 6.34 11.71 30.39
C PRO A 40 5.25 10.87 29.73
N GLN A 41 4.21 11.54 29.21
CA GLN A 41 3.15 10.87 28.45
C GLN A 41 3.69 10.20 27.18
N LYS A 42 4.59 10.85 26.43
CA LYS A 42 5.21 10.24 25.25
C LYS A 42 6.06 9.02 25.61
N VAL A 43 6.74 9.03 26.77
CA VAL A 43 7.48 7.85 27.26
C VAL A 43 6.52 6.70 27.57
N ARG A 44 5.36 7.00 28.18
CA ARG A 44 4.32 5.99 28.42
C ARG A 44 3.75 5.42 27.11
N HIS A 45 3.50 6.28 26.11
CA HIS A 45 3.05 5.85 24.79
C HIS A 45 4.08 4.93 24.12
N PHE A 46 5.34 5.35 24.09
CA PHE A 46 6.44 4.56 23.56
C PHE A 46 6.56 3.21 24.23
N SER A 47 6.49 3.18 25.56
CA SER A 47 6.55 1.93 26.34
C SER A 47 5.42 0.99 25.96
N ALA A 48 4.17 1.48 25.89
CA ALA A 48 3.03 0.67 25.49
C ALA A 48 3.20 0.11 24.07
N THR A 49 3.57 0.96 23.11
CA THR A 49 3.79 0.57 21.71
C THR A 49 4.91 -0.46 21.58
N LYS A 50 6.06 -0.30 22.28
CA LYS A 50 7.16 -1.28 22.22
C LYS A 50 6.78 -2.61 22.89
N LEU A 51 6.00 -2.61 23.96
CA LEU A 51 5.52 -3.85 24.58
C LEU A 51 4.58 -4.62 23.63
N LEU A 52 3.67 -3.92 22.93
CA LEU A 52 2.82 -4.54 21.91
C LEU A 52 3.64 -5.06 20.72
N ALA A 53 4.63 -4.27 20.26
CA ALA A 53 5.52 -4.68 19.18
C ALA A 53 6.36 -5.92 19.53
N ALA A 54 6.73 -6.07 20.81
CA ALA A 54 7.38 -7.26 21.35
C ALA A 54 6.43 -8.46 21.52
N LYS A 55 5.18 -8.36 21.02
CA LYS A 55 4.15 -9.41 21.06
C LYS A 55 3.73 -9.82 22.48
N ILE A 56 3.88 -8.93 23.46
CA ILE A 56 3.32 -9.14 24.80
C ILE A 56 1.80 -9.07 24.70
N ALA A 57 1.11 -10.01 25.36
CA ALA A 57 -0.33 -10.11 25.31
C ALA A 57 -1.04 -8.81 25.71
N LEU A 58 -2.03 -8.40 24.92
CA LEU A 58 -2.76 -7.15 25.13
C LEU A 58 -3.32 -6.98 26.56
N PRO A 59 -3.93 -8.00 27.21
CA PRO A 59 -4.42 -7.87 28.58
C PRO A 59 -3.29 -7.57 29.58
N ALA A 60 -2.10 -8.13 29.38
CA ALA A 60 -0.95 -7.86 30.23
C ALA A 60 -0.42 -6.44 30.06
N VAL A 61 -0.36 -5.93 28.81
CA VAL A 61 0.00 -4.54 28.55
C VAL A 61 -1.06 -3.59 29.12
N ALA A 62 -2.35 -3.89 28.94
CA ALA A 62 -3.45 -3.10 29.49
C ALA A 62 -3.42 -3.08 31.04
N GLY A 63 -3.21 -4.22 31.69
CA GLY A 63 -3.07 -4.34 33.13
C GLY A 63 -1.86 -3.54 33.65
N ARG A 64 -0.71 -3.62 32.97
CA ARG A 64 0.49 -2.82 33.31
C ARG A 64 0.24 -1.31 33.21
N LEU A 65 -0.63 -0.89 32.29
CA LEU A 65 -1.03 0.51 32.15
C LEU A 65 -2.19 0.88 33.09
N GLY A 66 -2.79 -0.06 33.80
CA GLY A 66 -3.97 0.21 34.63
C GLY A 66 -5.22 0.55 33.81
N HIS A 67 -5.34 0.05 32.57
CA HIS A 67 -6.55 0.21 31.77
C HIS A 67 -7.54 -0.90 32.09
N SER A 68 -8.66 -0.55 32.72
CA SER A 68 -9.75 -1.47 33.05
C SER A 68 -10.64 -1.85 31.85
N SER A 69 -10.50 -1.17 30.70
CA SER A 69 -11.37 -1.31 29.52
C SER A 69 -11.11 -2.56 28.66
N GLY A 70 -10.57 -3.64 29.26
CA GLY A 70 -10.29 -4.89 28.55
C GLY A 70 -9.28 -4.75 27.40
N GLY A 71 -8.42 -3.71 27.45
CA GLY A 71 -7.46 -3.42 26.39
C GLY A 71 -7.95 -2.51 25.27
N ARG A 72 -9.22 -2.07 25.28
CA ARG A 72 -9.75 -1.12 24.28
C ARG A 72 -8.95 0.18 24.23
N THR A 73 -8.74 0.82 25.38
CA THR A 73 -7.93 2.04 25.47
C THR A 73 -6.50 1.78 25.01
N THR A 74 -5.95 0.61 25.34
CA THR A 74 -4.59 0.26 24.94
C THR A 74 -4.46 0.14 23.41
N LEU A 75 -5.39 -0.57 22.76
CA LEU A 75 -5.39 -0.69 21.30
C LEU A 75 -5.62 0.66 20.63
N GLN A 76 -6.63 1.40 21.06
CA GLN A 76 -7.03 2.67 20.46
C GLN A 76 -5.88 3.69 20.40
N TYR A 77 -5.06 3.77 21.46
CA TYR A 77 -4.03 4.80 21.58
C TYR A 77 -2.61 4.32 21.28
N TYR A 78 -2.32 3.01 21.36
CA TYR A 78 -0.94 2.51 21.30
C TYR A 78 -0.65 1.47 20.23
N ALA A 79 -1.67 0.87 19.60
CA ALA A 79 -1.50 -0.09 18.52
C ALA A 79 -1.27 0.60 17.16
N ALA A 80 -0.28 1.50 17.11
CA ALA A 80 0.16 2.10 15.87
C ALA A 80 0.82 1.04 14.97
N TRP A 81 0.70 1.21 13.65
CA TRP A 81 1.45 0.40 12.70
C TRP A 81 2.96 0.68 12.87
N LEU A 82 3.76 -0.38 12.95
CA LEU A 82 5.23 -0.30 12.92
C LEU A 82 5.76 -1.19 11.81
N ARG A 83 6.69 -0.65 11.03
CA ARG A 83 7.40 -1.40 9.99
C ARG A 83 8.07 -2.66 10.55
N GLU A 84 8.68 -2.57 11.74
CA GLU A 84 9.32 -3.71 12.43
C GLU A 84 8.35 -4.90 12.63
N THR A 85 7.11 -4.59 13.06
CA THR A 85 6.07 -5.61 13.29
C THR A 85 5.51 -6.14 11.98
N ASP A 86 5.41 -5.29 10.97
CA ASP A 86 4.94 -5.65 9.63
C ASP A 86 5.93 -6.58 8.92
N ASP A 87 7.22 -6.25 8.93
CA ASP A 87 8.29 -7.10 8.41
C ASP A 87 8.28 -8.49 9.08
N SER A 88 8.01 -8.52 10.39
CA SER A 88 7.86 -9.76 11.14
C SER A 88 6.63 -10.56 10.71
N ALA A 89 5.50 -9.88 10.43
CA ALA A 89 4.30 -10.51 9.92
C ALA A 89 4.52 -11.08 8.51
N VAL A 90 5.20 -10.32 7.63
CA VAL A 90 5.58 -10.77 6.28
C VAL A 90 6.41 -12.06 6.35
N ARG A 91 7.39 -12.14 7.25
CA ARG A 91 8.19 -13.36 7.43
C ARG A 91 7.36 -14.57 7.87
N VAL A 92 6.42 -14.37 8.79
CA VAL A 92 5.51 -15.44 9.24
C VAL A 92 4.63 -15.91 8.08
N LEU A 93 4.06 -14.98 7.32
CA LEU A 93 3.24 -15.30 6.15
C LEU A 93 4.06 -16.04 5.08
N ALA A 94 5.27 -15.56 4.78
CA ALA A 94 6.16 -16.19 3.82
C ALA A 94 6.53 -17.63 4.22
N ALA A 95 6.73 -17.91 5.51
CA ALA A 95 7.01 -19.25 6.02
C ALA A 95 5.82 -20.23 5.89
N CYS A 96 4.59 -19.71 5.89
CA CYS A 96 3.38 -20.52 5.69
C CYS A 96 3.03 -20.71 4.21
N MET A 97 3.68 -20.00 3.28
CA MET A 97 3.41 -20.18 1.87
C MET A 97 4.08 -21.46 1.37
N PRO A 98 3.36 -22.30 0.59
CA PRO A 98 3.98 -23.45 -0.04
C PRO A 98 5.09 -22.94 -0.98
N GLU A 99 6.14 -23.76 -1.15
CA GLU A 99 7.11 -23.49 -2.21
C GLU A 99 6.33 -23.35 -3.52
N LEU A 100 6.39 -22.16 -4.10
CA LEU A 100 5.90 -21.96 -5.45
C LEU A 100 6.61 -23.02 -6.29
N PRO A 101 5.88 -23.84 -7.05
CA PRO A 101 6.51 -24.83 -7.90
C PRO A 101 7.62 -24.14 -8.69
N GLN A 102 8.85 -24.60 -8.49
CA GLN A 102 10.03 -24.26 -9.31
C GLN A 102 9.87 -24.74 -10.76
N VAL A 103 8.63 -25.02 -11.20
CA VAL A 103 8.23 -24.66 -12.54
C VAL A 103 8.45 -23.14 -12.61
N ARG A 104 9.69 -22.76 -12.96
CA ARG A 104 9.89 -21.75 -13.98
C ARG A 104 8.90 -22.17 -15.06
N ARG A 105 7.67 -21.66 -14.96
CA ARG A 105 7.03 -21.12 -16.12
C ARG A 105 8.12 -20.17 -16.58
N GLU A 106 9.00 -20.68 -17.45
CA GLU A 106 9.09 -20.11 -18.76
C GLU A 106 7.63 -19.72 -18.99
N LYS A 107 7.33 -18.46 -18.74
CA LYS A 107 6.54 -17.79 -19.73
C LYS A 107 7.39 -18.06 -20.98
N SER A 108 7.23 -19.24 -21.62
CA SER A 108 6.82 -19.27 -23.01
C SER A 108 5.89 -18.11 -23.01
N ARG A 109 6.42 -16.96 -23.46
CA ARG A 109 5.65 -15.73 -23.57
C ARG A 109 4.39 -16.28 -24.17
N ARG A 110 3.31 -16.38 -23.37
CA ARG A 110 2.10 -17.03 -23.85
C ARG A 110 1.85 -16.24 -25.09
N ASP A 111 2.02 -16.89 -26.24
CA ASP A 111 2.18 -16.14 -27.47
C ASP A 111 0.77 -15.73 -27.80
N PHE A 112 0.34 -14.65 -27.15
CA PHE A 112 -0.92 -14.00 -27.38
C PHE A 112 -0.96 -13.53 -28.84
N SER A 113 0.12 -13.62 -29.62
CA SER A 113 0.07 -13.49 -31.07
C SER A 113 -0.91 -14.48 -31.72
N ALA A 114 -1.17 -15.65 -31.12
CA ALA A 114 -2.19 -16.59 -31.59
C ALA A 114 -3.60 -16.29 -31.06
N GLU A 115 -3.72 -15.65 -29.89
CA GLU A 115 -5.00 -15.30 -29.24
C GLU A 115 -5.42 -13.83 -29.44
N GLN A 116 -4.64 -13.01 -30.14
CA GLN A 116 -5.01 -11.64 -30.48
C GLN A 116 -6.06 -11.67 -31.60
N PRO A 117 -7.28 -11.15 -31.38
CA PRO A 117 -8.31 -11.04 -32.42
C PRO A 117 -7.94 -10.07 -33.56
N THR A 118 -6.75 -9.47 -33.51
CA THR A 118 -6.33 -8.30 -34.31
C THR A 118 -5.19 -8.58 -35.30
N ARG A 119 -4.92 -9.85 -35.65
CA ARG A 119 -4.12 -10.15 -36.84
C ARG A 119 -5.05 -10.28 -38.04
N THR A 120 -5.61 -9.16 -38.46
CA THR A 120 -6.19 -9.04 -39.80
C THR A 120 -5.08 -9.47 -40.78
N LYS A 121 -5.39 -10.32 -41.76
CA LYS A 121 -4.37 -10.82 -42.72
C LYS A 121 -3.70 -9.61 -43.39
N ASP A 122 -2.37 -9.67 -43.61
CA ASP A 122 -1.59 -8.56 -44.17
C ASP A 122 -2.17 -8.06 -45.51
N GLU A 123 -2.75 -8.95 -46.31
CA GLU A 123 -3.46 -8.65 -47.55
C GLU A 123 -4.72 -7.78 -47.33
N LEU A 124 -5.49 -8.08 -46.28
CA LEU A 124 -6.69 -7.34 -45.92
C LEU A 124 -6.33 -5.99 -45.28
N GLU A 125 -5.24 -5.92 -44.51
CA GLU A 125 -4.72 -4.63 -44.01
C GLU A 125 -4.25 -3.72 -45.15
N ALA A 126 -3.55 -4.28 -46.13
CA ALA A 126 -3.14 -3.57 -47.34
C ALA A 126 -4.37 -3.08 -48.12
N ARG A 127 -5.40 -3.92 -48.28
CA ARG A 127 -6.65 -3.56 -48.95
C ARG A 127 -7.37 -2.40 -48.25
N ILE A 128 -7.49 -2.45 -46.92
CA ILE A 128 -8.08 -1.36 -46.11
C ILE A 128 -7.31 -0.04 -46.30
N CYS A 129 -5.97 -0.10 -46.28
CA CYS A 129 -5.14 1.09 -46.46
C CYS A 129 -5.24 1.66 -47.87
N ASN A 130 -5.36 0.81 -48.91
CA ASN A 130 -5.49 1.26 -50.29
C ASN A 130 -6.83 1.95 -50.53
N ILE A 131 -7.95 1.37 -50.08
CA ILE A 131 -9.28 2.01 -50.20
C ILE A 131 -9.27 3.39 -49.52
N ARG A 132 -8.61 3.51 -48.35
CA ARG A 132 -8.49 4.79 -47.65
C ARG A 132 -7.68 5.82 -48.44
N ARG A 133 -6.60 5.42 -49.10
CA ARG A 133 -5.72 6.32 -49.87
C ARG A 133 -6.31 6.70 -51.23
N GLU A 134 -6.99 5.79 -51.88
CA GLU A 134 -7.57 5.98 -53.22
C GLU A 134 -8.90 6.72 -53.17
N GLU A 135 -9.76 6.40 -52.20
CA GLU A 135 -11.15 6.89 -52.15
C GLU A 135 -11.45 7.82 -50.96
N GLY A 136 -10.51 8.01 -50.03
CA GLY A 136 -10.68 8.90 -48.86
C GLY A 136 -11.75 8.45 -47.86
N LEU A 137 -12.31 7.25 -48.02
CA LEU A 137 -13.49 6.79 -47.27
C LEU A 137 -13.22 6.58 -45.78
N GLY A 138 -14.23 6.87 -44.95
CA GLY A 138 -14.19 6.61 -43.51
C GLY A 138 -14.37 5.12 -43.16
N PRO A 139 -14.06 4.70 -41.91
CA PRO A 139 -14.05 3.29 -41.50
C PRO A 139 -15.35 2.53 -41.78
N VAL A 140 -16.51 3.17 -41.58
CA VAL A 140 -17.83 2.56 -41.82
C VAL A 140 -18.10 2.36 -43.32
N LYS A 141 -17.66 3.30 -44.17
CA LYS A 141 -17.82 3.17 -45.63
C LYS A 141 -16.87 2.11 -46.20
N ILE A 142 -15.64 2.03 -45.68
CA ILE A 142 -14.69 0.97 -46.01
C ILE A 142 -15.24 -0.40 -45.59
N GLN A 143 -15.83 -0.49 -44.39
CA GLN A 143 -16.51 -1.71 -43.93
C GLN A 143 -17.62 -2.14 -44.90
N ALA A 144 -18.50 -1.22 -45.30
CA ALA A 144 -19.59 -1.52 -46.23
C ALA A 144 -19.07 -1.96 -47.62
N ARG A 145 -17.96 -1.38 -48.07
CA ARG A 145 -17.30 -1.75 -49.33
C ARG A 145 -16.72 -3.16 -49.27
N LEU A 146 -16.03 -3.50 -48.17
CA LEU A 146 -15.46 -4.83 -47.95
C LEU A 146 -16.55 -5.89 -47.79
N ALA A 147 -17.68 -5.55 -47.15
CA ALA A 147 -18.84 -6.43 -47.07
C ALA A 147 -19.45 -6.72 -48.45
N ALA A 148 -19.48 -5.72 -49.36
CA ALA A 148 -19.90 -5.92 -50.75
C ALA A 148 -18.89 -6.77 -51.57
N GLU A 149 -17.62 -6.78 -51.18
CA GLU A 149 -16.58 -7.67 -51.73
C GLU A 149 -16.57 -9.07 -51.08
N GLY A 150 -17.53 -9.35 -50.18
CA GLY A 150 -17.68 -10.65 -49.51
C GLY A 150 -16.78 -10.85 -48.28
N THR A 151 -16.14 -9.78 -47.79
CA THR A 151 -15.30 -9.81 -46.58
C THR A 151 -16.04 -9.20 -45.39
N ASP A 152 -16.41 -10.03 -44.42
CA ASP A 152 -17.04 -9.55 -43.18
C ASP A 152 -15.97 -9.11 -42.16
N ILE A 153 -16.05 -7.85 -41.76
CA ILE A 153 -15.14 -7.25 -40.79
C ILE A 153 -15.88 -6.15 -40.03
N ALA A 154 -15.60 -6.00 -38.74
CA ALA A 154 -16.17 -4.92 -37.93
C ALA A 154 -15.53 -3.57 -38.31
N SER A 155 -16.33 -2.49 -38.35
CA SER A 155 -15.80 -1.11 -38.56
C SER A 155 -14.77 -0.69 -37.51
N SER A 156 -14.84 -1.22 -36.29
CA SER A 156 -13.84 -1.02 -35.24
C SER A 156 -12.48 -1.62 -35.61
N ALA A 157 -12.47 -2.79 -36.26
CA ALA A 157 -11.24 -3.42 -36.76
C ALA A 157 -10.63 -2.62 -37.92
N VAL A 158 -11.47 -2.12 -38.83
CA VAL A 158 -11.04 -1.19 -39.91
C VAL A 158 -10.39 0.07 -39.31
N TRP A 159 -11.01 0.68 -38.31
CA TRP A 159 -10.44 1.85 -37.63
C TRP A 159 -9.09 1.57 -36.97
N LEU A 160 -8.93 0.40 -36.32
CA LEU A 160 -7.67 -0.01 -35.70
C LEU A 160 -6.56 -0.18 -36.73
N VAL A 161 -6.85 -0.78 -37.89
CA VAL A 161 -5.90 -0.90 -39.01
C VAL A 161 -5.48 0.49 -39.50
N LEU A 162 -6.44 1.38 -39.76
CA LEU A 162 -6.12 2.75 -40.20
C LEU A 162 -5.30 3.52 -39.16
N LYS A 163 -5.59 3.35 -37.87
CA LYS A 163 -4.82 3.96 -36.78
C LYS A 163 -3.39 3.44 -36.73
N ARG A 164 -3.19 2.13 -36.93
CA ARG A 164 -1.84 1.50 -36.95
C ARG A 164 -0.97 2.05 -38.08
N HIS A 165 -1.58 2.36 -39.23
CA HIS A 165 -0.89 2.91 -40.40
C HIS A 165 -0.92 4.44 -40.48
N GLY A 166 -1.37 5.14 -39.43
CA GLY A 166 -1.39 6.61 -39.39
C GLY A 166 -2.42 7.29 -40.30
N LEU A 167 -3.40 6.56 -40.82
CA LEU A 167 -4.44 7.02 -41.75
C LEU A 167 -5.76 7.42 -41.06
N ASN A 168 -5.71 7.73 -39.76
CA ASN A 168 -6.88 7.97 -38.92
C ASN A 168 -7.52 9.36 -39.08
N LYS A 169 -6.80 10.33 -39.66
CA LYS A 169 -7.32 11.66 -39.99
C LYS A 169 -7.83 11.68 -41.43
N ALA A 170 -8.96 12.32 -41.69
CA ALA A 170 -9.40 12.56 -43.07
C ALA A 170 -8.42 13.54 -43.73
N VAL A 171 -7.91 13.19 -44.90
CA VAL A 171 -7.32 14.16 -45.81
C VAL A 171 -8.51 15.01 -46.29
N GLY A 172 -8.41 16.33 -46.12
CA GLY A 172 -9.50 17.27 -46.37
C GLY A 172 -10.02 17.24 -47.79
#